data_AF-A0A917EB25-F1
#
_entry.id   AF-A0A917EB25-F1
#
_cell.length_a   1.000
_cell.length_b   1.000
_cell.length_c   1.000
_cell.angle_alpha   90.00
_cell.angle_beta   90.00
_cell.angle_gamma   90.00
#
_symmetry.space_group_name_H-M   'P 1'
#
loop_
_entity.id
_entity.type
_entity.pdbx_description
1 polymer ?
#
loop_
_entity_poly.entity_id
_entity_poly.type
_entity_poly.pdbx_seq_one_letter_code
_entity_poly.pdbx_strand_id
1 'polypeptide(L)'
;MILRPEQCRAARGLLDWTQEELALRAGVSRSTVRDFEKERHHLNRGSEQQLVDAFAREGVELVALANGCIGVHRLSAVPDGSDASRAAEACLKDR
;
A
#
# COMPACT_ATOMS: atom_id res chain seq x y z
N MET A 1 4.19 -0.67 -14.22
CA MET A 1 2.72 -0.51 -14.23
C MET A 1 2.44 0.85 -13.61
N ILE A 2 1.57 1.67 -14.22
CA ILE A 2 1.27 3.01 -13.68
C ILE A 2 0.21 2.87 -12.59
N LEU A 3 0.53 3.27 -11.36
CA LEU A 3 -0.45 3.35 -10.27
C LEU A 3 -1.32 4.59 -10.49
N ARG A 4 -2.64 4.43 -10.46
CA ARG A 4 -3.59 5.55 -10.53
C ARG A 4 -4.09 5.95 -9.14
N PRO A 5 -4.48 7.23 -8.93
CA PRO A 5 -5.00 7.70 -7.65
C PRO A 5 -6.17 6.87 -7.11
N GLU A 6 -7.11 6.47 -7.97
CA GLU A 6 -8.28 5.65 -7.61
C GLU A 6 -7.87 4.28 -7.08
N GLN A 7 -6.85 3.68 -7.70
CA GLN A 7 -6.33 2.37 -7.35
C GLN A 7 -5.59 2.41 -6.02
N CYS A 8 -4.86 3.50 -5.77
CA CYS A 8 -4.21 3.74 -4.48
C CYS A 8 -5.24 3.83 -3.35
N ARG A 9 -6.31 4.62 -3.56
CA ARG A 9 -7.41 4.74 -2.60
C ARG A 9 -8.13 3.40 -2.39
N ALA A 10 -8.37 2.64 -3.46
CA ALA A 10 -8.99 1.32 -3.38
C ALA A 10 -8.10 0.31 -2.64
N ALA A 11 -6.80 0.25 -2.93
CA ALA A 11 -5.85 -0.63 -2.25
C ALA A 11 -5.77 -0.35 -0.75
N ARG A 12 -5.71 0.93 -0.35
CA ARG A 12 -5.82 1.29 1.06
C ARG A 12 -7.16 0.90 1.65
N GLY A 13 -8.27 1.10 0.93
CA GLY A 13 -9.60 0.69 1.40
C GLY A 13 -9.71 -0.81 1.66
N LEU A 14 -9.03 -1.65 0.86
CA LEU A 14 -8.96 -3.10 1.09
C LEU A 14 -8.14 -3.50 2.32
N LEU A 15 -7.17 -2.67 2.70
CA LEU A 15 -6.27 -2.88 3.84
C LEU A 15 -6.69 -2.11 5.10
N ASP A 16 -7.78 -1.35 5.03
CA ASP A 16 -8.22 -0.39 6.04
C ASP A 16 -7.12 0.61 6.47
N TRP A 17 -6.31 1.06 5.51
CA TRP A 17 -5.20 1.99 5.77
C TRP A 17 -5.58 3.46 5.58
N THR A 18 -5.12 4.26 6.53
CA THR A 18 -5.00 5.72 6.42
C THR A 18 -3.87 6.11 5.45
N GLN A 19 -3.82 7.40 5.07
CA GLN A 19 -2.71 7.95 4.26
C GLN A 19 -1.37 7.90 5.02
N GLU A 20 -1.40 8.03 6.35
CA GLU A 20 -0.21 7.96 7.20
C GLU A 20 0.38 6.55 7.21
N GLU A 21 -0.47 5.54 7.34
CA GLU A 21 -0.06 4.14 7.35
C GLU A 21 0.56 3.69 6.04
N LEU A 22 -0.01 4.10 4.90
CA LEU A 22 0.59 3.84 3.59
C LEU A 22 1.95 4.54 3.47
N ALA A 23 2.04 5.81 3.88
CA ALA A 23 3.28 6.57 3.82
C ALA A 23 4.39 5.90 4.64
N LEU A 24 4.08 5.48 5.87
CA LEU A 24 4.99 4.77 6.75
C LEU A 24 5.47 3.44 6.14
N ARG A 25 4.55 2.61 5.65
CA ARG A 25 4.88 1.28 5.08
C ARG A 25 5.62 1.32 3.75
N ALA A 26 5.41 2.38 2.96
CA ALA A 26 6.10 2.60 1.70
C ALA A 26 7.42 3.38 1.84
N GLY A 27 7.66 4.05 2.97
CA GLY A 27 8.84 4.88 3.17
C GLY A 27 8.80 6.16 2.33
N VAL A 28 7.61 6.79 2.23
CA VAL A 28 7.39 8.07 1.56
C VAL A 28 6.75 9.08 2.50
N SER A 29 6.68 10.36 2.11
CA SER A 29 5.98 11.35 2.92
C SER A 29 4.45 11.20 2.81
N ARG A 30 3.72 11.47 3.90
CA ARG A 30 2.25 11.55 3.88
C ARG A 30 1.73 12.58 2.86
N SER A 31 2.44 13.70 2.68
CA SER A 31 2.11 14.70 1.65
C SER A 31 2.19 14.14 0.25
N THR A 32 3.18 13.29 -0.05
CA THR A 32 3.31 12.60 -1.34
C THR A 32 2.08 11.74 -1.61
N VAL A 33 1.66 10.93 -0.64
CA VAL A 33 0.44 10.09 -0.76
C VAL A 33 -0.80 10.96 -0.98
N ARG A 34 -1.02 11.97 -0.13
CA ARG A 34 -2.17 12.88 -0.21
C ARG A 34 -2.25 13.61 -1.55
N ASP A 35 -1.13 14.11 -2.04
CA ASP A 35 -1.09 14.93 -3.26
C ASP A 35 -1.26 14.08 -4.51
N PHE A 36 -0.71 12.87 -4.50
CA PHE A 36 -0.97 11.86 -5.51
C PHE A 36 -2.45 11.45 -5.54
N GLU A 37 -3.04 11.11 -4.39
CA GLU A 37 -4.45 10.70 -4.31
C GLU A 37 -5.46 11.79 -4.68
N LYS A 38 -5.05 13.05 -4.61
CA LYS A 38 -5.86 14.21 -5.03
C LYS A 38 -5.55 14.67 -6.46
N GLU A 39 -4.79 13.90 -7.23
CA GLU A 39 -4.40 14.24 -8.61
C GLU A 39 -3.62 15.56 -8.74
N ARG A 40 -2.99 16.03 -7.66
CA ARG A 40 -2.22 17.28 -7.68
C ARG A 40 -0.82 17.10 -8.28
N HIS A 41 -0.25 15.91 -8.11
CA HIS A 41 1.06 15.55 -8.64
C HIS A 41 1.11 14.09 -9.08
N HIS A 42 1.87 13.82 -10.14
CA HIS A 42 2.28 12.48 -10.48
C HIS A 42 3.40 12.02 -9.55
N LEU A 43 3.41 10.73 -9.22
CA LEU A 43 4.54 10.12 -8.54
C LEU A 43 5.72 10.04 -9.50
N ASN A 44 6.93 10.22 -8.96
CA ASN A 44 8.10 9.73 -9.66
C ASN A 44 8.13 8.19 -9.62
N ARG A 45 8.92 7.58 -10.51
CA ARG A 45 9.01 6.12 -10.63
C ARG A 45 9.41 5.42 -9.34
N GLY A 46 10.26 6.03 -8.51
CA GLY A 46 10.71 5.46 -7.24
C GLY A 46 9.58 5.39 -6.22
N SER A 47 8.90 6.51 -5.99
CA SER A 47 7.75 6.59 -5.07
C SER A 47 6.57 5.75 -5.55
N GLU A 48 6.34 5.66 -6.85
CA GLU A 48 5.34 4.74 -7.42
C GLU A 48 5.66 3.29 -7.03
N GLN A 49 6.89 2.83 -7.27
CA GLN A 49 7.29 1.47 -6.92
C GLN A 49 7.20 1.21 -5.42
N GLN A 50 7.60 2.17 -4.59
CA GLN A 50 7.48 2.08 -3.13
C GLN A 50 6.04 1.85 -2.65
N LEU A 51 5.05 2.54 -3.24
CA LEU A 51 3.65 2.34 -2.91
C LEU A 51 3.15 0.96 -3.37
N VAL A 52 3.48 0.56 -4.60
CA VAL A 52 3.06 -0.73 -5.16
C VAL A 52 3.64 -1.89 -4.34
N ASP A 53 4.92 -1.82 -3.96
CA ASP A 53 5.57 -2.84 -3.15
C ASP A 53 4.97 -2.94 -1.75
N ALA A 54 4.56 -1.80 -1.15
CA ALA A 54 3.92 -1.80 0.16
C ALA A 54 2.58 -2.53 0.14
N PHE A 55 1.77 -2.36 -0.91
CA PHE A 55 0.52 -3.11 -1.07
C PHE A 55 0.79 -4.60 -1.30
N ALA A 56 1.73 -4.93 -2.17
CA ALA A 56 2.03 -6.33 -2.53
C ALA A 56 2.51 -7.13 -1.30
N ARG A 57 3.32 -6.52 -0.44
CA ARG A 57 3.78 -7.12 0.84
C ARG A 57 2.64 -7.49 1.78
N GLU A 58 1.49 -6.84 1.65
CA GLU A 58 0.34 -6.97 2.54
C GLU A 58 -0.82 -7.70 1.83
N GLY A 59 -0.52 -8.36 0.72
CA GLY A 59 -1.46 -9.21 -0.01
C GLY A 59 -2.44 -8.45 -0.90
N VAL A 60 -2.13 -7.20 -1.27
CA VAL A 60 -2.89 -6.43 -2.27
C VAL A 60 -2.05 -6.19 -3.51
N GLU A 61 -2.54 -6.64 -4.66
CA GLU A 61 -1.86 -6.51 -5.94
C GLU A 61 -2.67 -5.68 -6.95
N LEU A 62 -1.94 -4.94 -7.79
CA LEU A 62 -2.51 -4.33 -8.99
C LEU A 62 -2.42 -5.32 -10.13
N VAL A 63 -3.57 -5.69 -10.70
CA VAL A 63 -3.65 -6.74 -11.71
C VAL A 63 -4.13 -6.14 -13.02
N ALA A 64 -3.33 -6.32 -14.08
CA ALA A 64 -3.78 -5.99 -15.44
C ALA A 64 -4.77 -7.06 -15.91
N LEU A 65 -5.95 -6.63 -16.33
CA LEU A 65 -7.03 -7.49 -16.80
C LEU A 65 -7.01 -7.58 -18.34
N ALA A 66 -7.57 -8.65 -18.88
CA ALA A 66 -7.59 -8.92 -20.33
C ALA A 66 -8.31 -7.85 -21.15
N ASN A 67 -9.20 -7.07 -20.53
CA ASN A 67 -9.91 -5.94 -21.15
C ASN A 67 -9.09 -4.63 -21.14
N GLY A 68 -7.82 -4.66 -20.73
CA GLY A 68 -6.96 -3.48 -20.63
C GLY A 68 -7.20 -2.62 -19.40
N CYS A 69 -8.13 -3.01 -18.51
CA CYS A 69 -8.30 -2.36 -17.21
C CYS A 69 -7.26 -2.86 -16.22
N ILE A 70 -7.05 -2.11 -15.13
CA ILE A 70 -6.22 -2.53 -14.01
C ILE A 70 -7.09 -2.56 -12.76
N GLY A 71 -7.20 -3.74 -12.16
CA GLY A 71 -7.92 -4.00 -10.92
C GLY A 71 -7.01 -3.96 -9.69
N VAL A 72 -7.63 -3.86 -8.52
CA VAL A 72 -6.97 -4.01 -7.21
C VAL A 72 -7.51 -5.27 -6.56
N HIS A 73 -6.66 -6.27 -6.33
CA HIS A 73 -7.06 -7.58 -5.85
C HIS A 73 -6.48 -7.83 -4.46
N ARG A 74 -7.30 -8.37 -3.56
CA ARG A 74 -6.82 -8.91 -2.28
C ARG A 74 -6.65 -10.42 -2.43
N LEU A 75 -5.46 -10.91 -2.12
CA LEU A 75 -5.15 -12.34 -2.15
C LEU A 75 -5.92 -13.03 -1.00
N SER A 76 -6.70 -14.07 -1.32
CA SER A 76 -7.44 -14.86 -0.34
C SER A 76 -6.46 -15.70 0.48
N ALA A 77 -6.26 -15.30 1.74
CA ALA A 77 -5.33 -15.85 2.72
C ALA A 77 -3.86 -15.89 2.28
N VAL A 78 -3.11 -14.86 2.68
CA VAL A 78 -1.68 -15.03 2.99
C VAL A 78 -1.62 -16.00 4.19
N PRO A 79 -0.78 -17.06 4.19
CA PRO A 79 -0.57 -17.88 5.38
C PRO A 79 -0.25 -16.94 6.55
N ASP A 80 -1.04 -17.09 7.61
CA ASP A 80 -1.12 -16.19 8.75
C ASP A 80 0.27 -15.75 9.25
N GLY A 81 0.60 -14.48 9.02
CA GLY A 81 1.81 -13.82 9.51
C GLY A 81 1.64 -13.32 10.96
N SER A 82 0.71 -13.88 11.73
CA SER A 82 0.44 -13.55 13.14
C SER A 82 1.65 -13.67 14.08
N ASP A 83 2.82 -14.09 13.60
CA ASP A 83 4.07 -14.12 14.36
C ASP A 83 4.88 -12.81 14.27
N ALA A 84 4.64 -11.93 13.30
CA ALA A 84 5.47 -10.72 13.14
C ALA A 84 5.05 -9.54 14.04
N SER A 85 3.74 -9.38 14.32
CA SER A 85 3.24 -8.27 15.16
C SER A 85 3.39 -8.54 16.66
N ARG A 86 3.55 -9.80 17.10
CA ARG A 86 3.90 -10.11 18.49
C ARG A 86 5.38 -9.86 18.81
N ALA A 87 6.24 -9.76 17.79
CA ALA A 87 7.66 -9.48 17.96
C ALA A 87 7.98 -7.97 18.10
N ALA A 88 7.17 -7.07 17.52
CA ALA A 88 7.43 -5.63 17.60
C ALA A 88 6.87 -4.98 18.89
N GLU A 89 5.76 -5.48 19.44
CA GLU A 89 5.13 -4.92 20.64
C GLU A 89 5.74 -5.45 21.97
N ALA A 90 6.52 -6.53 21.90
CA ALA A 90 7.25 -7.08 23.05
C ALA A 90 8.52 -6.30 23.41
N CYS A 91 9.04 -5.44 22.52
CA CYS A 91 10.31 -4.74 22.74
C CYS A 91 10.16 -3.31 23.30
N LEU A 92 8.94 -2.75 23.32
CA LEU A 92 8.68 -1.36 23.77
C LEU A 92 8.00 -1.26 25.15
N LYS A 93 7.63 -2.38 25.77
CA LYS A 93 7.00 -2.39 27.11
C LYS A 93 7.97 -2.70 28.26
N ASP A 94 9.28 -2.80 27.99
CA ASP A 94 10.31 -3.17 28.98
C ASP A 94 11.52 -2.22 28.97
N ARG A 95 11.30 -0.92 28.73
CA ARG A 95 12.31 0.14 28.94
C ARG A 95 11.70 1.38 29.60
#